data_AF-A0A8H7GAR3-F1
#
_entry.id   AF-A0A8H7GAR3-F1
#
_cell.length_a   1.000
_cell.length_b   1.000
_cell.length_c   1.000
_cell.angle_alpha   90.00
_cell.angle_beta   90.00
_cell.angle_gamma   90.00
#
_symmetry.space_group_name_H-M   'P 1'
#
loop_
_entity.id
_entity.type
_entity.pdbx_description
1 polymer ?
#
loop_
_entity_poly.entity_id
_entity_poly.type
_entity_poly.pdbx_seq_one_letter_code
_entity_poly.pdbx_strand_id
1 'polypeptide(L)'
;MQKIVDQRGYLNFEKGGQILRNMYSDQAEGFDPTLLSTFAFICFTGNLEAVKMAVESGKGPDLTGTEGALKFGYATLVVSGKRHIAKAPMPMKHAETLTYLLSKGCPPDVEDIAGFTALTHSTQHKASSPIDLARILLVAGANVNHRDRYGQVPILSAFMTDNIPSIELLMEFGADLDIGDADGCIPSRFYVQCGPQVAATVSKWLRKRSGEEALLAEKQCGNCKRSHWPTHKRACSPFSGENTLILKPSYGGPGTIRTTIPIATFTRQSMGIPTDPTPERHTRGPRAPKSSEPKSMIIKVQVPYLGPDTPAGTGDLMVYTKKRDFVCQIKRADKPAEYDRISQVVRSQGVGGAKAYFSAELVKRDELIVKVSEALATQPSSVCNRGILPNREVNNPRFYPVEPGLRTKLSERDPLPTYIKQPLKLGTMNFLNLFK
;
A
#
# COMPACT_ATOMS: atom_id res chain seq x y z
N MET A 1 17.62 -22.15 -20.13
CA MET A 1 17.60 -20.68 -20.05
C MET A 1 17.78 -20.03 -21.42
N GLN A 2 18.98 -20.08 -22.05
CA GLN A 2 19.29 -19.36 -23.30
C GLN A 2 18.24 -19.57 -24.42
N LYS A 3 17.84 -20.82 -24.69
CA LYS A 3 16.78 -21.13 -25.67
C LYS A 3 15.45 -20.38 -25.46
N ILE A 4 15.08 -20.09 -24.21
CA ILE A 4 13.85 -19.34 -23.90
C ILE A 4 14.10 -17.85 -24.15
N VAL A 5 15.25 -17.35 -23.72
CA VAL A 5 15.65 -15.94 -23.84
C VAL A 5 15.82 -15.53 -25.31
N ASP A 6 16.26 -16.43 -26.18
CA ASP A 6 16.49 -16.15 -27.62
C ASP A 6 15.18 -15.96 -28.43
N GLN A 7 14.01 -16.24 -27.84
CA GLN A 7 12.73 -16.04 -28.51
C GLN A 7 12.48 -14.54 -28.80
N ARG A 8 11.87 -14.24 -29.96
CA ARG A 8 11.56 -12.85 -30.34
C ARG A 8 10.44 -12.23 -29.48
N GLY A 9 10.61 -10.94 -29.17
CA GLY A 9 9.68 -10.13 -28.38
C GLY A 9 9.77 -10.42 -26.87
N TYR A 10 8.77 -9.98 -26.12
CA TYR A 10 8.65 -10.28 -24.69
C TYR A 10 8.11 -11.69 -24.43
N LEU A 11 8.45 -12.21 -23.26
CA LEU A 11 8.12 -13.54 -22.75
C LEU A 11 6.93 -13.46 -21.80
N ASN A 12 5.74 -13.71 -22.32
CA ASN A 12 4.53 -13.95 -21.53
C ASN A 12 4.52 -15.39 -20.98
N PHE A 13 3.44 -15.76 -20.30
CA PHE A 13 3.24 -17.12 -19.80
C PHE A 13 3.39 -18.20 -20.90
N GLU A 14 2.76 -18.00 -22.06
CA GLU A 14 2.75 -18.96 -23.18
C GLU A 14 4.13 -19.18 -23.80
N LYS A 15 4.98 -18.15 -23.81
CA LYS A 15 6.37 -18.22 -24.33
C LYS A 15 7.38 -18.75 -23.31
N GLY A 16 6.91 -19.27 -22.18
CA GLY A 16 7.76 -19.84 -21.14
C GLY A 16 8.37 -18.80 -20.19
N GLY A 17 7.76 -17.61 -20.07
CA GLY A 17 8.21 -16.59 -19.13
C GLY A 17 8.28 -17.11 -17.69
N GLN A 18 7.30 -17.88 -17.24
CA GLN A 18 7.33 -18.47 -15.90
C GLN A 18 8.45 -19.52 -15.73
N ILE A 19 8.75 -20.28 -16.78
CA ILE A 19 9.86 -21.25 -16.77
C ILE A 19 11.19 -20.51 -16.63
N LEU A 20 11.36 -19.39 -17.36
CA LEU A 20 12.55 -18.56 -17.23
C LEU A 20 12.68 -17.97 -15.83
N ARG A 21 11.59 -17.46 -15.22
CA ARG A 21 11.59 -16.94 -13.84
C ARG A 21 12.06 -17.99 -12.84
N ASN A 22 11.56 -19.22 -12.96
CA ASN A 22 11.96 -20.32 -12.07
C ASN A 22 13.44 -20.66 -12.25
N MET A 23 13.89 -20.88 -13.49
CA MET A 23 15.30 -21.17 -13.77
C MET A 23 16.23 -20.05 -13.32
N TYR A 24 15.81 -18.79 -13.48
CA TYR A 24 16.57 -17.62 -13.04
C TYR A 24 16.67 -17.57 -11.53
N SER A 25 15.56 -17.81 -10.81
CA SER A 25 15.55 -17.88 -9.34
C SER A 25 16.49 -18.96 -8.82
N ASP A 26 16.44 -20.17 -9.39
CA ASP A 26 17.30 -21.28 -8.99
C ASP A 26 18.79 -20.94 -9.18
N GLN A 27 19.15 -20.29 -10.30
CA GLN A 27 20.53 -19.86 -10.54
C GLN A 27 20.96 -18.68 -9.67
N ALA A 28 20.06 -17.75 -9.36
CA ALA A 28 20.34 -16.62 -8.49
C ALA A 28 20.55 -17.06 -7.03
N GLU A 29 19.79 -18.06 -6.56
CA GLU A 29 19.98 -18.68 -5.25
C GLU A 29 21.31 -19.44 -5.16
N GLY A 30 21.72 -20.09 -6.24
CA GLY A 30 23.02 -20.78 -6.35
C GLY A 30 24.20 -19.89 -6.74
N PHE A 31 24.06 -18.56 -6.69
CA PHE A 31 25.11 -17.64 -7.13
C PHE A 31 26.36 -17.74 -6.24
N ASP A 32 27.46 -18.22 -6.83
CA ASP A 32 28.76 -18.32 -6.16
C ASP A 32 29.70 -17.20 -6.64
N PRO A 33 30.00 -16.19 -5.80
CA PRO A 33 30.89 -15.10 -6.17
C PRO A 33 32.34 -15.54 -6.39
N THR A 34 32.75 -16.74 -5.94
CA THR A 34 34.12 -17.25 -6.15
C THR A 34 34.42 -17.61 -7.60
N LEU A 35 33.38 -17.80 -8.41
CA LEU A 35 33.48 -18.08 -9.85
C LEU A 35 33.59 -16.81 -10.70
N LEU A 36 33.50 -15.62 -10.10
CA LEU A 36 33.66 -14.35 -10.78
C LEU A 36 35.12 -14.13 -11.20
N SER A 37 35.33 -13.41 -12.31
CA SER A 37 36.65 -12.87 -12.63
C SER A 37 37.19 -12.02 -11.48
N THR A 38 38.50 -11.84 -11.40
CA THR A 38 39.11 -11.02 -10.34
C THR A 38 38.52 -9.62 -10.28
N PHE A 39 38.30 -8.99 -11.45
CA PHE A 39 37.71 -7.65 -11.52
C PHE A 39 36.23 -7.63 -11.09
N ALA A 40 35.46 -8.64 -11.50
CA ALA A 40 34.07 -8.79 -11.10
C ALA A 40 33.93 -9.02 -9.58
N PHE A 41 34.81 -9.82 -8.99
CA PHE A 41 34.82 -10.09 -7.56
C PHE A 41 35.14 -8.84 -6.72
N ILE A 42 36.10 -8.01 -7.16
CA ILE A 42 36.39 -6.74 -6.46
C ILE A 42 35.25 -5.71 -6.60
N CYS A 43 34.51 -5.72 -7.73
CA CYS A 43 33.29 -4.93 -7.88
C CYS A 43 32.19 -5.43 -6.94
N PHE A 44 31.95 -6.74 -6.91
CA PHE A 44 30.98 -7.38 -6.01
C PHE A 44 31.28 -7.08 -4.54
N THR A 45 32.54 -7.14 -4.13
CA THR A 45 32.93 -6.81 -2.75
C THR A 45 32.96 -5.31 -2.46
N GLY A 46 32.78 -4.43 -3.46
CA GLY A 46 32.85 -2.98 -3.26
C GLY A 46 34.22 -2.49 -2.81
N ASN A 47 35.30 -3.13 -3.29
CA ASN A 47 36.68 -2.71 -3.00
C ASN A 47 37.10 -1.60 -3.95
N LEU A 48 36.79 -0.36 -3.57
CA LEU A 48 37.04 0.84 -4.39
C LEU A 48 38.48 0.97 -4.87
N GLU A 49 39.47 0.75 -3.99
CA GLU A 49 40.87 0.98 -4.34
C GLU A 49 41.37 -0.05 -5.35
N ALA A 50 41.00 -1.33 -5.17
CA ALA A 50 41.32 -2.37 -6.14
C ALA A 50 40.66 -2.09 -7.50
N VAL A 51 39.41 -1.61 -7.50
CA VAL A 51 38.69 -1.25 -8.74
C VAL A 51 39.38 -0.09 -9.45
N LYS A 52 39.76 0.97 -8.72
CA LYS A 52 40.51 2.10 -9.29
C LYS A 52 41.81 1.64 -9.93
N MET A 53 42.63 0.88 -9.18
CA MET A 53 43.90 0.34 -9.68
C MET A 53 43.71 -0.48 -10.96
N ALA A 54 42.70 -1.36 -11.00
CA ALA A 54 42.45 -2.18 -12.18
C ALA A 54 42.04 -1.34 -13.41
N VAL A 55 41.13 -0.38 -13.23
CA VAL A 55 40.67 0.50 -14.33
C VAL A 55 41.81 1.43 -14.80
N GLU A 56 42.57 2.03 -13.89
CA GLU A 56 43.64 2.99 -14.22
C GLU A 56 44.87 2.33 -14.85
N SER A 57 45.17 1.08 -14.49
CA SER A 57 46.27 0.33 -15.10
C SER A 57 46.05 -0.02 -16.58
N GLY A 58 44.85 0.19 -17.12
CA GLY A 58 44.45 -0.23 -18.46
C GLY A 58 44.35 -1.75 -18.63
N LYS A 59 44.58 -2.53 -17.57
CA LYS A 59 44.44 -4.00 -17.55
C LYS A 59 43.03 -4.45 -17.12
N GLY A 60 42.15 -3.51 -16.78
CA GLY A 60 40.76 -3.78 -16.47
C GLY A 60 39.96 -4.26 -17.70
N PRO A 61 38.86 -5.00 -17.50
CA PRO A 61 37.99 -5.42 -18.60
C PRO A 61 37.22 -4.22 -19.18
N ASP A 62 36.62 -4.43 -20.35
CA ASP A 62 35.62 -3.53 -20.90
C ASP A 62 34.42 -3.43 -19.93
N LEU A 63 34.13 -2.22 -19.44
CA LEU A 63 33.08 -1.97 -18.45
C LEU A 63 31.65 -2.18 -19.02
N THR A 64 31.51 -2.37 -20.32
CA THR A 64 30.24 -2.77 -20.96
C THR A 64 29.97 -4.28 -20.91
N GLY A 65 30.96 -5.07 -20.48
CA GLY A 65 30.89 -6.52 -20.40
C GLY A 65 29.98 -7.06 -19.28
N THR A 66 29.81 -8.39 -19.30
CA THR A 66 28.98 -9.14 -18.35
C THR A 66 29.72 -10.37 -17.83
N GLU A 67 29.35 -10.82 -16.64
CA GLU A 67 30.04 -11.89 -15.91
C GLU A 67 29.09 -13.03 -15.52
N GLY A 68 29.62 -14.27 -15.52
CA GLY A 68 28.91 -15.47 -15.10
C GLY A 68 27.72 -15.88 -16.00
N ALA A 69 27.02 -16.94 -15.58
CA ALA A 69 25.91 -17.52 -16.34
C ALA A 69 24.69 -16.58 -16.46
N LEU A 70 24.47 -15.75 -15.44
CA LEU A 70 23.38 -14.77 -15.44
C LEU A 70 23.72 -13.50 -16.24
N LYS A 71 24.96 -13.34 -16.72
CA LYS A 71 25.42 -12.17 -17.47
C LYS A 71 25.27 -10.86 -16.68
N PHE A 72 25.70 -10.84 -15.42
CA PHE A 72 25.66 -9.61 -14.62
C PHE A 72 26.68 -8.59 -15.13
N GLY A 73 26.23 -7.38 -15.46
CA GLY A 73 27.12 -6.23 -15.66
C GLY A 73 27.77 -5.76 -14.36
N TYR A 74 28.83 -4.95 -14.45
CA TYR A 74 29.59 -4.52 -13.27
C TYR A 74 28.77 -3.67 -12.29
N ALA A 75 27.85 -2.82 -12.76
CA ALA A 75 26.92 -2.10 -11.89
C ALA A 75 26.00 -3.06 -11.11
N THR A 76 25.48 -4.09 -11.78
CA THR A 76 24.65 -5.14 -11.16
C THR A 76 25.43 -5.94 -10.13
N LEU A 77 26.71 -6.24 -10.38
CA LEU A 77 27.59 -6.91 -9.41
C LEU A 77 27.79 -6.10 -8.13
N VAL A 78 27.99 -4.78 -8.24
CA VAL A 78 28.10 -3.90 -7.06
C VAL A 78 26.79 -3.90 -6.25
N VAL A 79 25.64 -3.80 -6.93
CA VAL A 79 24.31 -3.87 -6.29
C VAL A 79 24.09 -5.23 -5.63
N SER A 80 24.42 -6.32 -6.32
CA SER A 80 24.31 -7.68 -5.81
C SER A 80 25.19 -7.89 -4.59
N GLY A 81 26.42 -7.41 -4.63
CA GLY A 81 27.37 -7.47 -3.53
C GLY A 81 26.87 -6.82 -2.24
N LYS A 82 26.31 -5.61 -2.36
CA LYS A 82 25.71 -4.88 -1.23
C LYS A 82 24.59 -5.66 -0.54
N ARG A 83 23.84 -6.47 -1.31
CA ARG A 83 22.72 -7.28 -0.81
C ARG A 83 23.18 -8.55 -0.11
N HIS A 84 24.19 -9.23 -0.65
CA HIS A 84 24.64 -10.54 -0.16
C HIS A 84 25.66 -10.44 0.96
N ILE A 85 26.50 -9.41 0.96
CA ILE A 85 27.57 -9.28 1.95
C ILE A 85 27.06 -8.44 3.14
N ALA A 86 26.36 -9.11 4.06
CA ALA A 86 25.78 -8.48 5.24
C ALA A 86 26.82 -8.08 6.31
N LYS A 87 27.97 -8.78 6.38
CA LYS A 87 29.08 -8.50 7.30
C LYS A 87 30.41 -8.89 6.65
N ALA A 88 31.13 -7.91 6.09
CA ALA A 88 32.51 -8.11 5.67
C ALA A 88 33.48 -7.69 6.79
N PRO A 89 34.66 -8.35 6.91
CA PRO A 89 35.71 -7.93 7.83
C PRO A 89 36.35 -6.59 7.44
N MET A 90 36.10 -6.09 6.23
CA MET A 90 36.64 -4.83 5.72
C MET A 90 35.52 -3.85 5.32
N PRO A 91 35.75 -2.53 5.42
CA PRO A 91 34.77 -1.52 5.02
C PRO A 91 34.59 -1.56 3.49
N MET A 92 33.46 -2.11 3.05
CA MET A 92 33.08 -2.12 1.64
C MET A 92 32.43 -0.78 1.27
N LYS A 93 32.84 -0.23 0.12
CA LYS A 93 32.44 1.09 -0.37
C LYS A 93 31.63 0.94 -1.66
N HIS A 94 30.51 0.20 -1.60
CA HIS A 94 29.69 -0.08 -2.79
C HIS A 94 29.17 1.19 -3.48
N ALA A 95 28.75 2.20 -2.71
CA ALA A 95 28.23 3.46 -3.26
C ALA A 95 29.31 4.24 -4.03
N GLU A 96 30.50 4.35 -3.46
CA GLU A 96 31.64 5.02 -4.06
C GLU A 96 32.19 4.22 -5.25
N THR A 97 32.19 2.88 -5.14
CA THR A 97 32.59 1.97 -6.23
C THR A 97 31.65 2.13 -7.42
N LEU A 98 30.34 2.13 -7.18
CA LEU A 98 29.35 2.32 -8.24
C LEU A 98 29.49 3.70 -8.90
N THR A 99 29.61 4.75 -8.10
CA THR A 99 29.79 6.12 -8.58
C THR A 99 31.06 6.23 -9.43
N TYR A 100 32.16 5.62 -9.00
CA TYR A 100 33.41 5.60 -9.75
C TYR A 100 33.26 4.87 -11.09
N LEU A 101 32.71 3.66 -11.10
CA LEU A 101 32.50 2.88 -12.34
C LEU A 101 31.64 3.65 -13.35
N LEU A 102 30.53 4.24 -12.91
CA LEU A 102 29.67 5.07 -13.75
C LEU A 102 30.44 6.29 -14.30
N SER A 103 31.28 6.95 -13.49
CA SER A 103 32.13 8.05 -13.96
C SER A 103 33.19 7.65 -14.99
N LYS A 104 33.51 6.36 -15.08
CA LYS A 104 34.44 5.77 -16.05
C LYS A 104 33.73 5.17 -17.27
N GLY A 105 32.43 5.43 -17.43
CA GLY A 105 31.66 4.98 -18.59
C GLY A 105 31.07 3.56 -18.46
N CYS A 106 31.03 2.98 -17.25
CA CYS A 106 30.21 1.79 -17.00
C CYS A 106 28.74 2.12 -17.32
N PRO A 107 28.05 1.37 -18.19
CA PRO A 107 26.64 1.65 -18.49
C PRO A 107 25.77 1.27 -17.28
N PRO A 108 24.79 2.12 -16.89
CA PRO A 108 23.89 1.80 -15.78
C PRO A 108 22.85 0.73 -16.13
N ASP A 109 22.52 0.59 -17.42
CA ASP A 109 21.43 -0.25 -17.94
C ASP A 109 21.94 -1.53 -18.65
N VAL A 110 23.10 -2.06 -18.27
CA VAL A 110 23.54 -3.38 -18.75
C VAL A 110 22.54 -4.44 -18.28
N GLU A 111 21.94 -5.13 -19.25
CA GLU A 111 20.98 -6.20 -19.03
C GLU A 111 21.65 -7.52 -18.67
N ASP A 112 21.07 -8.21 -17.69
CA ASP A 112 21.37 -9.62 -17.43
C ASP A 112 20.60 -10.55 -18.39
N ILE A 113 20.74 -11.87 -18.21
CA ILE A 113 20.12 -12.88 -19.09
C ILE A 113 18.57 -12.81 -19.11
N ALA A 114 17.94 -12.23 -18.09
CA ALA A 114 16.49 -12.01 -18.02
C ALA A 114 16.09 -10.57 -18.39
N GLY A 115 17.05 -9.73 -18.78
CA GLY A 115 16.82 -8.33 -19.13
C GLY A 115 16.74 -7.40 -17.92
N PHE A 116 17.09 -7.87 -16.71
CA PHE A 116 17.12 -6.99 -15.55
C PHE A 116 18.39 -6.13 -15.55
N THR A 117 18.25 -4.88 -15.14
CA THR A 117 19.37 -3.95 -14.97
C THR A 117 19.74 -3.82 -13.49
N ALA A 118 20.85 -3.13 -13.22
CA ALA A 118 21.26 -2.82 -11.85
C ALA A 118 20.14 -2.11 -11.06
N LEU A 119 19.33 -1.28 -11.73
CA LEU A 119 18.19 -0.61 -11.11
C LEU A 119 17.13 -1.63 -10.65
N THR A 120 16.74 -2.57 -11.50
CA THR A 120 15.76 -3.61 -11.15
C THR A 120 16.23 -4.43 -9.93
N HIS A 121 17.50 -4.85 -9.93
CA HIS A 121 18.11 -5.59 -8.81
C HIS A 121 18.11 -4.78 -7.49
N SER A 122 18.22 -3.46 -7.59
CA SER A 122 18.23 -2.57 -6.42
C SER A 122 16.85 -2.35 -5.80
N THR A 123 15.76 -2.54 -6.56
CA THR A 123 14.39 -2.23 -6.12
C THR A 123 13.50 -3.45 -5.90
N GLN A 124 13.87 -4.62 -6.42
CA GLN A 124 13.04 -5.83 -6.44
C GLN A 124 12.80 -6.48 -5.07
N HIS A 125 13.64 -6.24 -4.05
CA HIS A 125 13.56 -7.00 -2.77
C HIS A 125 13.37 -6.11 -1.54
N LYS A 126 12.22 -6.23 -0.87
CA LYS A 126 11.87 -5.39 0.30
C LYS A 126 12.92 -5.38 1.42
N ALA A 127 13.48 -6.53 1.81
CA ALA A 127 14.32 -6.65 3.00
C ALA A 127 15.75 -6.12 2.83
N SER A 128 16.26 -6.06 1.60
CA SER A 128 17.69 -5.78 1.32
C SER A 128 17.90 -4.81 0.15
N SER A 129 16.89 -4.02 -0.23
CA SER A 129 17.02 -3.05 -1.32
C SER A 129 18.04 -1.96 -0.98
N PRO A 130 19.17 -1.85 -1.73
CA PRO A 130 20.11 -0.75 -1.57
C PRO A 130 19.59 0.52 -2.27
N ILE A 131 18.64 1.20 -1.62
CA ILE A 131 17.97 2.40 -2.16
C ILE A 131 18.96 3.54 -2.47
N ASP A 132 20.06 3.61 -1.72
CA ASP A 132 21.18 4.51 -1.97
C ASP A 132 21.83 4.25 -3.34
N LEU A 133 22.08 2.98 -3.68
CA LEU A 133 22.61 2.60 -5.00
C LEU A 133 21.60 2.82 -6.12
N ALA A 134 20.32 2.54 -5.87
CA ALA A 134 19.23 2.82 -6.81
C ALA A 134 19.19 4.31 -7.20
N ARG A 135 19.36 5.21 -6.21
CA ARG A 135 19.41 6.65 -6.45
C ARG A 135 20.64 7.05 -7.25
N ILE A 136 21.81 6.48 -6.98
CA ILE A 136 23.04 6.74 -7.75
C ILE A 136 22.84 6.35 -9.23
N LEU A 137 22.24 5.19 -9.50
CA LEU A 137 21.94 4.73 -10.85
C LEU A 137 21.00 5.69 -11.58
N LEU A 138 19.91 6.10 -10.93
CA LEU A 138 18.94 7.03 -11.52
C LEU A 138 19.53 8.42 -11.78
N VAL A 139 20.36 8.93 -10.87
CA VAL A 139 21.10 10.21 -11.08
C VAL A 139 22.10 10.08 -12.23
N ALA A 140 22.69 8.91 -12.43
CA ALA A 140 23.59 8.62 -13.55
C ALA A 140 22.85 8.32 -14.87
N GLY A 141 21.52 8.44 -14.91
CA GLY A 141 20.73 8.31 -16.13
C GLY A 141 20.20 6.91 -16.42
N ALA A 142 20.17 6.00 -15.42
CA ALA A 142 19.51 4.70 -15.57
C ALA A 142 18.04 4.87 -15.97
N ASN A 143 17.57 4.06 -16.91
CA ASN A 143 16.20 4.12 -17.38
C ASN A 143 15.22 3.59 -16.33
N VAL A 144 14.51 4.50 -15.66
CA VAL A 144 13.46 4.19 -14.67
C VAL A 144 12.32 3.31 -15.21
N ASN A 145 12.12 3.33 -16.53
CA ASN A 145 11.07 2.63 -17.26
C ASN A 145 11.64 1.51 -18.15
N HIS A 146 12.85 1.02 -17.85
CA HIS A 146 13.44 -0.12 -18.55
C HIS A 146 12.49 -1.32 -18.57
N ARG A 147 12.45 -2.07 -19.68
CA ARG A 147 11.57 -3.23 -19.83
C ARG A 147 12.42 -4.49 -20.00
N ASP A 148 12.30 -5.39 -19.04
CA ASP A 148 13.00 -6.67 -19.07
C ASP A 148 12.44 -7.64 -20.14
N ARG A 149 12.92 -8.89 -20.15
CA ARG A 149 12.44 -9.90 -21.11
C ARG A 149 10.98 -10.30 -20.90
N TYR A 150 10.38 -9.99 -19.76
CA TYR A 150 8.95 -10.16 -19.47
C TYR A 150 8.13 -8.90 -19.81
N GLY A 151 8.78 -7.83 -20.26
CA GLY A 151 8.17 -6.54 -20.52
C GLY A 151 7.88 -5.72 -19.25
N GLN A 152 8.35 -6.18 -18.09
CA GLN A 152 8.08 -5.55 -16.80
C GLN A 152 8.97 -4.32 -16.59
N VAL A 153 8.37 -3.28 -16.01
CA VAL A 153 9.07 -2.07 -15.55
C VAL A 153 9.47 -2.19 -14.07
N PRO A 154 10.56 -1.55 -13.62
CA PRO A 154 11.08 -1.68 -12.25
C PRO A 154 10.04 -1.45 -11.14
N ILE A 155 9.08 -0.54 -11.35
CA ILE A 155 8.05 -0.22 -10.35
C ILE A 155 7.07 -1.38 -10.09
N LEU A 156 6.88 -2.27 -11.07
CA LEU A 156 6.01 -3.44 -10.93
C LEU A 156 6.52 -4.39 -9.84
N SER A 157 7.83 -4.67 -9.82
CA SER A 157 8.45 -5.50 -8.78
C SER A 157 8.36 -4.86 -7.40
N ALA A 158 8.43 -3.53 -7.32
CA ALA A 158 8.30 -2.80 -6.06
C ALA A 158 6.87 -2.86 -5.48
N PHE A 159 5.83 -2.87 -6.34
CA PHE A 159 4.44 -3.09 -5.93
C PHE A 159 4.21 -4.49 -5.37
N MET A 160 4.71 -5.52 -6.06
CA MET A 160 4.54 -6.93 -5.66
C MET A 160 5.21 -7.24 -4.31
N THR A 161 6.25 -6.48 -3.94
CA THR A 161 6.97 -6.65 -2.68
C THR A 161 6.59 -5.62 -1.61
N ASP A 162 5.65 -4.72 -1.87
CA ASP A 162 5.26 -3.62 -0.97
C ASP A 162 6.49 -2.84 -0.46
N ASN A 163 7.40 -2.54 -1.40
CA ASN A 163 8.66 -1.86 -1.13
C ASN A 163 8.49 -0.34 -1.27
N ILE A 164 7.88 0.28 -0.26
CA ILE A 164 7.54 1.72 -0.25
C ILE A 164 8.74 2.62 -0.57
N PRO A 165 9.95 2.42 0.00
CA PRO A 165 11.12 3.22 -0.35
C PRO A 165 11.48 3.19 -1.85
N SER A 166 11.44 2.00 -2.47
CA SER A 166 11.66 1.86 -3.92
C SER A 166 10.56 2.54 -4.73
N ILE A 167 9.29 2.41 -4.30
CA ILE A 167 8.17 3.07 -4.97
C ILE A 167 8.33 4.59 -4.91
N GLU A 168 8.69 5.14 -3.75
CA GLU A 168 8.93 6.58 -3.62
C GLU A 168 10.05 7.05 -4.55
N LEU A 169 11.18 6.34 -4.57
CA LEU A 169 12.31 6.69 -5.43
C LEU A 169 11.96 6.58 -6.92
N LEU A 170 11.35 5.49 -7.37
CA LEU A 170 10.99 5.31 -8.77
C LEU A 170 9.96 6.36 -9.22
N MET A 171 8.97 6.68 -8.37
CA MET A 171 8.00 7.75 -8.67
C MET A 171 8.65 9.14 -8.69
N GLU A 172 9.65 9.40 -7.84
CA GLU A 172 10.46 10.62 -7.83
C GLU A 172 11.17 10.84 -9.17
N PHE A 173 11.71 9.78 -9.76
CA PHE A 173 12.44 9.83 -11.03
C PHE A 173 11.56 9.60 -12.27
N GLY A 174 10.24 9.68 -12.15
CA GLY A 174 9.35 9.69 -13.31
C GLY A 174 8.92 8.30 -13.81
N ALA A 175 8.87 7.28 -12.96
CA ALA A 175 8.28 5.99 -13.32
C ALA A 175 6.89 6.15 -13.94
N ASP A 176 6.68 5.53 -15.09
CA ASP A 176 5.42 5.51 -15.84
C ASP A 176 4.59 4.29 -15.40
N LEU A 177 3.34 4.56 -15.01
CA LEU A 177 2.42 3.54 -14.51
C LEU A 177 1.56 2.92 -15.61
N ASP A 178 1.61 3.45 -16.83
CA ASP A 178 0.80 2.99 -17.96
C ASP A 178 1.53 2.00 -18.88
N ILE A 179 2.81 1.72 -18.59
CA ILE A 179 3.59 0.69 -19.29
C ILE A 179 3.24 -0.69 -18.72
N GLY A 180 2.56 -1.49 -19.55
CA GLY A 180 2.21 -2.87 -19.22
C GLY A 180 3.30 -3.89 -19.54
N ASP A 181 3.31 -5.01 -18.82
CA ASP A 181 4.14 -6.16 -19.15
C ASP A 181 3.53 -7.06 -20.24
N ALA A 182 4.23 -8.15 -20.59
CA ALA A 182 3.80 -9.09 -21.62
C ALA A 182 2.52 -9.87 -21.26
N ASP A 183 2.19 -9.95 -19.98
CA ASP A 183 0.99 -10.59 -19.46
C ASP A 183 -0.18 -9.58 -19.31
N GLY A 184 0.02 -8.32 -19.75
CA GLY A 184 -1.00 -7.26 -19.72
C GLY A 184 -1.15 -6.57 -18.36
N CYS A 185 -0.21 -6.79 -17.44
CA CYS A 185 -0.21 -6.18 -16.12
C CYS A 185 0.23 -4.71 -16.23
N ILE A 186 -0.72 -3.77 -16.07
CA ILE A 186 -0.47 -2.32 -16.15
C ILE A 186 -0.50 -1.72 -14.74
N PRO A 187 0.61 -1.14 -14.22
CA PRO A 187 0.72 -0.65 -12.85
C PRO A 187 -0.44 0.25 -12.39
N SER A 188 -0.89 1.18 -13.25
CA SER A 188 -1.98 2.12 -12.96
C SER A 188 -3.33 1.43 -12.69
N ARG A 189 -3.55 0.22 -13.21
CA ARG A 189 -4.84 -0.51 -13.08
C ARG A 189 -4.99 -1.27 -11.76
N PHE A 190 -3.90 -1.62 -11.08
CA PHE A 190 -3.97 -2.48 -9.90
C PHE A 190 -3.19 -1.99 -8.68
N TYR A 191 -2.42 -0.89 -8.74
CA TYR A 191 -1.64 -0.39 -7.58
C TYR A 191 -2.49 -0.14 -6.32
N VAL A 192 -3.78 0.19 -6.48
CA VAL A 192 -4.75 0.35 -5.38
C VAL A 192 -4.99 -0.97 -4.64
N GLN A 193 -4.92 -2.09 -5.34
CA GLN A 193 -5.12 -3.44 -4.80
C GLN A 193 -3.88 -3.97 -4.07
N CYS A 194 -2.68 -3.41 -4.32
CA CYS A 194 -1.43 -3.81 -3.68
C CYS A 194 -1.35 -3.44 -2.18
N GLY A 195 -2.23 -2.56 -1.71
CA GLY A 195 -2.34 -2.20 -0.29
C GLY A 195 -2.41 -0.70 -0.04
N PRO A 196 -2.82 -0.29 1.16
CA PRO A 196 -3.07 1.12 1.48
C PRO A 196 -1.81 1.99 1.42
N GLN A 197 -0.64 1.44 1.75
CA GLN A 197 0.63 2.17 1.72
C GLN A 197 1.07 2.45 0.28
N VAL A 198 1.06 1.43 -0.58
CA VAL A 198 1.32 1.58 -2.03
C VAL A 198 0.36 2.60 -2.65
N ALA A 199 -0.94 2.43 -2.41
CA ALA A 199 -1.98 3.32 -2.93
C ALA A 199 -1.78 4.78 -2.49
N ALA A 200 -1.48 5.01 -1.22
CA ALA A 200 -1.23 6.35 -0.69
C ALA A 200 0.03 6.97 -1.30
N THR A 201 1.12 6.22 -1.40
CA THR A 201 2.39 6.69 -1.96
C THR A 201 2.24 7.06 -3.43
N VAL A 202 1.64 6.19 -4.24
CA VAL A 202 1.41 6.47 -5.66
C VAL A 202 0.47 7.68 -5.82
N SER A 203 -0.63 7.74 -5.08
CA SER A 203 -1.58 8.87 -5.15
C SER A 203 -0.93 10.19 -4.74
N LYS A 204 -0.04 10.19 -3.73
CA LYS A 204 0.77 11.35 -3.34
C LYS A 204 1.61 11.86 -4.51
N TRP A 205 2.29 10.97 -5.22
CA TRP A 205 3.13 11.35 -6.35
C TRP A 205 2.33 11.76 -7.60
N LEU A 206 1.20 11.12 -7.88
CA LEU A 206 0.31 11.53 -8.97
C LEU A 206 -0.21 12.95 -8.78
N ARG A 207 -0.66 13.30 -7.56
CA ARG A 207 -1.05 14.67 -7.20
C ARG A 207 0.10 15.66 -7.35
N LYS A 208 1.29 15.28 -6.87
CA LYS A 208 2.50 16.11 -7.01
C LYS A 208 2.85 16.36 -8.48
N ARG A 209 2.68 15.37 -9.36
CA ARG A 209 2.93 15.51 -10.81
C ARG A 209 1.86 16.33 -11.53
N SER A 210 0.60 16.23 -11.12
CA SER A 210 -0.49 17.03 -11.72
C SER A 210 -0.46 18.49 -11.30
N GLY A 211 0.43 18.88 -10.37
CA GLY A 211 0.43 20.22 -9.77
C GLY A 211 -0.78 20.44 -8.85
N GLU A 212 -1.55 19.39 -8.58
CA GLU A 212 -2.58 19.40 -7.56
C GLU A 212 -1.85 19.43 -6.21
N GLU A 213 -1.61 20.64 -5.70
CA GLU A 213 -1.43 20.79 -4.26
C GLU A 213 -2.59 20.04 -3.65
N ALA A 214 -2.27 19.09 -2.77
CA ALA A 214 -3.32 18.43 -2.02
C ALA A 214 -4.23 19.55 -1.55
N LEU A 215 -5.52 19.48 -1.90
CA LEU A 215 -6.53 20.11 -1.09
C LEU A 215 -6.20 19.55 0.29
N LEU A 216 -5.41 20.31 1.06
CA LEU A 216 -5.58 20.41 2.48
C LEU A 216 -7.06 20.76 2.51
N ALA A 217 -7.93 19.75 2.55
CA ALA A 217 -9.33 19.91 2.87
C ALA A 217 -9.25 20.82 4.07
N GLU A 218 -9.60 22.10 3.85
CA GLU A 218 -8.98 23.26 4.54
C GLU A 218 -8.69 22.81 5.94
N LYS A 219 -7.43 22.72 6.43
CA LYS A 219 -7.12 22.01 7.70
C LYS A 219 -8.11 22.40 8.80
N GLN A 220 -9.20 21.66 8.86
CA GLN A 220 -10.40 22.02 9.59
C GLN A 220 -10.23 21.26 10.87
N CYS A 221 -10.59 21.90 11.97
CA CYS A 221 -10.56 21.21 13.23
C CYS A 221 -11.45 19.96 13.12
N GLY A 222 -10.87 18.76 13.21
CA GLY A 222 -11.64 17.51 13.21
C GLY A 222 -12.70 17.45 14.33
N ASN A 223 -12.59 18.37 15.30
CA ASN A 223 -13.59 18.61 16.30
C ASN A 223 -14.69 19.60 15.86
N CYS A 224 -14.39 20.84 15.45
CA CYS A 224 -15.46 21.85 15.23
C CYS A 224 -15.61 22.33 13.79
N LYS A 225 -14.84 21.78 12.85
CA LYS A 225 -14.87 22.11 11.41
C LYS A 225 -14.56 23.56 11.04
N ARG A 226 -14.01 24.36 11.97
CA ARG A 226 -13.48 25.70 11.64
C ARG A 226 -12.15 25.56 10.90
N SER A 227 -12.00 26.34 9.83
CA SER A 227 -10.75 26.55 9.12
C SER A 227 -9.78 27.37 10.00
N HIS A 228 -8.47 27.18 9.80
CA HIS A 228 -7.38 27.86 10.53
C HIS A 228 -6.98 27.26 11.91
N TRP A 229 -6.43 26.03 11.87
CA TRP A 229 -5.96 25.26 13.05
C TRP A 229 -5.09 26.02 14.09
N PRO A 230 -4.05 26.79 13.72
CA PRO A 230 -3.14 27.38 14.71
C PRO A 230 -3.80 28.41 15.64
N THR A 231 -4.73 29.20 15.13
CA THR A 231 -5.48 30.21 15.90
C THR A 231 -6.69 29.57 16.60
N HIS A 232 -7.35 28.62 15.95
CA HIS A 232 -8.56 28.01 16.49
C HIS A 232 -8.30 27.06 17.67
N LYS A 233 -7.17 26.33 17.70
CA LYS A 233 -6.88 25.29 18.72
C LYS A 233 -7.08 25.76 20.16
N ARG A 234 -6.74 27.02 20.48
CA ARG A 234 -6.83 27.58 21.84
C ARG A 234 -8.26 27.92 22.28
N ALA A 235 -9.17 28.12 21.32
CA ALA A 235 -10.58 28.43 21.57
C ALA A 235 -11.53 27.28 21.17
N CYS A 236 -10.99 26.11 20.83
CA CYS A 236 -11.77 24.95 20.45
C CYS A 236 -12.49 24.39 21.69
N SER A 237 -13.81 24.53 21.75
CA SER A 237 -14.66 23.72 22.62
C SER A 237 -15.21 22.53 21.83
N PRO A 238 -14.56 21.35 21.87
CA PRO A 238 -14.96 20.20 21.07
C PRO A 238 -16.29 19.59 21.54
N PHE A 239 -16.74 19.87 22.76
CA PHE A 239 -17.99 19.37 23.33
C PHE A 239 -18.91 20.57 23.65
N SER A 240 -19.68 21.03 22.65
CA SER A 240 -20.75 22.04 22.82
C SER A 240 -22.12 21.36 22.81
N GLY A 241 -23.11 21.92 23.52
CA GLY A 241 -24.43 21.29 23.70
C GLY A 241 -25.15 20.91 22.40
N GLU A 242 -24.88 21.61 21.30
CA GLU A 242 -25.49 21.32 19.99
C GLU A 242 -24.91 20.06 19.32
N ASN A 243 -23.62 19.75 19.55
CA ASN A 243 -22.87 18.70 18.85
C ASN A 243 -22.51 17.50 19.73
N THR A 244 -23.06 17.44 20.94
CA THR A 244 -22.83 16.37 21.90
C THR A 244 -24.12 15.70 22.34
N LEU A 245 -23.99 14.46 22.76
CA LEU A 245 -25.04 13.65 23.35
C LEU A 245 -24.51 13.08 24.66
N ILE A 246 -25.36 13.04 25.67
CA ILE A 246 -25.04 12.41 26.94
C ILE A 246 -25.77 11.09 26.99
N LEU A 247 -25.05 9.98 26.84
CA LEU A 247 -25.58 8.63 26.92
C LEU A 247 -25.34 8.04 28.31
N LYS A 248 -26.17 7.07 28.71
CA LYS A 248 -26.04 6.34 29.97
C LYS A 248 -25.54 4.91 29.72
N PRO A 249 -24.25 4.62 29.97
CA PRO A 249 -23.71 3.26 29.92
C PRO A 249 -24.39 2.31 30.90
N SER A 250 -24.92 1.21 30.37
CA SER A 250 -25.33 0.03 31.13
C SER A 250 -24.28 -1.06 30.98
N TYR A 251 -23.88 -1.67 32.10
CA TYR A 251 -22.88 -2.74 32.12
C TYR A 251 -23.47 -4.13 32.44
N GLY A 252 -24.79 -4.27 32.55
CA GLY A 252 -25.47 -5.57 32.68
C GLY A 252 -25.01 -6.48 33.84
N GLY A 253 -25.76 -7.56 34.07
CA GLY A 253 -25.30 -8.72 34.86
C GLY A 253 -24.75 -9.83 33.94
N PRO A 254 -24.12 -10.89 34.48
CA PRO A 254 -23.63 -12.01 33.68
C PRO A 254 -24.71 -12.53 32.72
N GLY A 255 -24.42 -12.62 31.42
CA GLY A 255 -25.34 -13.17 30.41
C GLY A 255 -26.25 -12.18 29.65
N THR A 256 -26.20 -10.88 29.93
CA THR A 256 -27.09 -9.88 29.27
C THR A 256 -26.59 -9.33 27.93
N ILE A 257 -25.34 -9.61 27.52
CA ILE A 257 -24.88 -9.38 26.15
C ILE A 257 -25.03 -10.68 25.36
N ARG A 258 -25.93 -10.69 24.37
CA ARG A 258 -25.85 -11.66 23.27
C ARG A 258 -24.46 -11.54 22.65
N THR A 259 -23.65 -12.57 22.77
CA THR A 259 -22.31 -12.67 22.19
C THR A 259 -22.34 -12.14 20.76
N THR A 260 -21.58 -11.08 20.48
CA THR A 260 -21.52 -10.51 19.13
C THR A 260 -20.88 -11.55 18.21
N ILE A 261 -21.68 -12.22 17.40
CA ILE A 261 -21.19 -13.14 16.39
C ILE A 261 -20.50 -12.30 15.30
N PRO A 262 -19.23 -12.55 14.98
CA PRO A 262 -18.57 -11.89 13.86
C PRO A 262 -19.38 -12.10 12.58
N ILE A 263 -19.50 -11.08 11.72
CA ILE A 263 -20.31 -11.19 10.50
C ILE A 263 -19.87 -12.35 9.61
N ALA A 264 -18.55 -12.61 9.53
CA ALA A 264 -18.01 -13.76 8.82
C ALA A 264 -18.50 -15.10 9.42
N THR A 265 -18.57 -15.20 10.75
CA THR A 265 -19.11 -16.39 11.43
C THR A 265 -20.60 -16.54 11.16
N PHE A 266 -21.37 -15.46 11.24
CA PHE A 266 -22.81 -15.46 10.94
C PHE A 266 -23.07 -15.86 9.47
N THR A 267 -22.37 -15.25 8.51
CA THR A 267 -22.50 -15.54 7.08
C THR A 267 -22.15 -17.00 6.78
N ARG A 268 -21.05 -17.52 7.35
CA ARG A 268 -20.66 -18.93 7.16
C ARG A 268 -21.67 -19.90 7.76
N GLN A 269 -22.18 -19.61 8.97
CA GLN A 269 -23.26 -20.39 9.58
C GLN A 269 -24.53 -20.37 8.71
N SER A 270 -24.92 -19.21 8.19
CA SER A 270 -26.09 -19.09 7.31
C SER A 270 -25.93 -19.83 5.97
N MET A 271 -24.68 -20.04 5.53
CA MET A 271 -24.34 -20.80 4.32
C MET A 271 -24.02 -22.28 4.60
N GLY A 272 -24.22 -22.76 5.85
CA GLY A 272 -23.92 -24.15 6.23
C GLY A 272 -22.43 -24.51 6.21
N ILE A 273 -21.53 -23.51 6.21
CA ILE A 273 -20.08 -23.71 6.15
C ILE A 273 -19.55 -23.86 7.59
N PRO A 274 -18.84 -24.95 7.92
CA PRO A 274 -18.24 -25.14 9.24
C PRO A 274 -17.33 -23.96 9.65
N THR A 275 -17.41 -23.55 10.91
CA THR A 275 -16.57 -22.51 11.50
C THR A 275 -15.95 -23.00 12.79
N ASP A 276 -14.64 -22.81 12.94
CA ASP A 276 -13.94 -23.02 14.20
C ASP A 276 -14.53 -22.14 15.31
N PRO A 277 -14.54 -22.62 16.58
CA PRO A 277 -15.05 -21.85 17.70
C PRO A 277 -14.29 -20.52 17.85
N THR A 278 -15.05 -19.42 18.02
CA THR A 278 -14.45 -18.10 18.20
C THR A 278 -13.70 -18.05 19.54
N PRO A 279 -12.43 -17.64 19.58
CA PRO A 279 -11.67 -17.66 20.84
C PRO A 279 -12.30 -16.71 21.88
N GLU A 280 -12.39 -17.15 23.14
CA GLU A 280 -13.06 -16.42 24.24
C GLU A 280 -12.58 -14.97 24.44
N ARG A 281 -11.33 -14.66 24.06
CA ARG A 281 -10.80 -13.29 24.09
C ARG A 281 -11.59 -12.29 23.21
N HIS A 282 -12.31 -12.78 22.21
CA HIS A 282 -13.16 -11.96 21.33
C HIS A 282 -14.54 -11.68 21.95
N THR A 283 -14.94 -12.44 22.98
CA THR A 283 -16.18 -12.31 23.74
C THR A 283 -15.90 -11.69 25.10
N ARG A 284 -15.45 -10.43 25.12
CA ARG A 284 -15.35 -9.66 26.38
C ARG A 284 -16.68 -8.98 26.69
N GLY A 285 -17.23 -9.31 27.86
CA GLY A 285 -18.48 -8.73 28.38
C GLY A 285 -18.35 -7.23 28.72
N PRO A 286 -19.44 -6.62 29.20
CA PRO A 286 -19.45 -5.22 29.58
C PRO A 286 -18.39 -4.92 30.65
N ARG A 287 -17.65 -3.83 30.49
CA ARG A 287 -16.57 -3.43 31.38
C ARG A 287 -16.44 -1.92 31.41
N ALA A 288 -16.55 -1.35 32.60
CA ALA A 288 -16.20 0.04 32.85
C ALA A 288 -14.67 0.19 33.01
N PRO A 289 -14.10 1.36 32.70
CA PRO A 289 -12.70 1.64 32.99
C PRO A 289 -12.46 1.64 34.51
N LYS A 290 -11.24 1.30 34.95
CA LYS A 290 -10.88 1.23 36.38
C LYS A 290 -10.62 2.60 37.04
N SER A 291 -10.52 3.68 36.26
CA SER A 291 -10.18 5.03 36.75
C SER A 291 -11.42 5.81 37.14
N SER A 292 -11.31 6.63 38.19
CA SER A 292 -12.33 7.59 38.65
C SER A 292 -12.25 8.95 37.96
N GLU A 293 -11.23 9.19 37.13
CA GLU A 293 -11.07 10.44 36.37
C GLU A 293 -11.80 10.40 35.02
N PRO A 294 -12.27 11.56 34.51
CA PRO A 294 -12.83 11.68 33.17
C PRO A 294 -11.86 11.13 32.13
N LYS A 295 -12.32 10.18 31.30
CA LYS A 295 -11.48 9.51 30.30
C LYS A 295 -11.97 9.80 28.89
N SER A 296 -11.16 10.56 28.14
CA SER A 296 -11.32 10.73 26.70
C SER A 296 -10.94 9.44 25.95
N MET A 297 -11.77 9.03 24.98
CA MET A 297 -11.56 7.82 24.19
C MET A 297 -12.23 7.88 22.82
N ILE A 298 -11.81 6.98 21.93
CA ILE A 298 -12.54 6.70 20.69
C ILE A 298 -13.39 5.45 20.91
N ILE A 299 -14.70 5.62 20.80
CA ILE A 299 -15.67 4.53 20.90
C ILE A 299 -16.12 4.13 19.50
N LYS A 300 -16.48 2.85 19.37
CA LYS A 300 -17.26 2.33 18.27
C LYS A 300 -18.67 2.07 18.79
N VAL A 301 -19.65 2.67 18.13
CA VAL A 301 -21.07 2.42 18.38
C VAL A 301 -21.58 1.51 17.28
N GLN A 302 -22.27 0.44 17.67
CA GLN A 302 -22.84 -0.54 16.76
C GLN A 302 -24.33 -0.65 17.05
N VAL A 303 -25.13 -0.42 16.02
CA VAL A 303 -26.59 -0.59 16.09
C VAL A 303 -26.94 -2.07 15.92
N PRO A 304 -28.00 -2.56 16.58
CA PRO A 304 -28.49 -3.91 16.36
C PRO A 304 -28.97 -4.08 14.91
N TYR A 305 -28.54 -5.17 14.27
CA TYR A 305 -29.01 -5.59 12.96
C TYR A 305 -30.06 -6.68 13.15
N LEU A 306 -31.33 -6.32 12.96
CA LEU A 306 -32.49 -7.20 13.18
C LEU A 306 -33.25 -7.54 11.88
N GLY A 307 -32.72 -7.12 10.73
CA GLY A 307 -33.33 -7.32 9.41
C GLY A 307 -34.03 -6.07 8.86
N PRO A 308 -34.48 -6.11 7.60
CA PRO A 308 -35.07 -4.96 6.89
C PRO A 308 -36.42 -4.49 7.47
N ASP A 309 -37.21 -5.40 8.05
CA ASP A 309 -38.57 -5.10 8.54
C ASP A 309 -38.64 -4.71 10.03
N THR A 310 -37.49 -4.57 10.71
CA THR A 310 -37.49 -4.25 12.14
C THR A 310 -37.60 -2.74 12.37
N PRO A 311 -38.52 -2.25 13.21
CA PRO A 311 -38.64 -0.84 13.55
C PRO A 311 -37.33 -0.24 14.06
N ALA A 312 -37.05 1.00 13.67
CA ALA A 312 -35.95 1.78 14.23
C ALA A 312 -36.11 1.89 15.76
N GLY A 313 -35.05 1.62 16.52
CA GLY A 313 -35.06 1.69 17.99
C GLY A 313 -35.26 0.34 18.71
N THR A 314 -35.32 -0.78 17.99
CA THR A 314 -35.43 -2.12 18.59
C THR A 314 -34.04 -2.65 19.01
N GLY A 315 -33.82 -2.86 20.31
CA GLY A 315 -32.60 -3.45 20.89
C GLY A 315 -31.60 -2.46 21.48
N ASP A 316 -30.59 -2.95 22.21
CA ASP A 316 -29.57 -2.11 22.85
C ASP A 316 -28.43 -1.77 21.88
N LEU A 317 -27.89 -0.54 21.94
CA LEU A 317 -26.67 -0.21 21.22
C LEU A 317 -25.47 -0.82 21.92
N MET A 318 -24.52 -1.32 21.14
CA MET A 318 -23.25 -1.81 21.67
C MET A 318 -22.17 -0.74 21.50
N VAL A 319 -21.52 -0.35 22.59
CA VAL A 319 -20.47 0.69 22.59
C VAL A 319 -19.18 0.13 23.16
N TYR A 320 -18.09 0.23 22.40
CA TYR A 320 -16.80 -0.33 22.84
C TYR A 320 -15.59 0.34 22.21
N THR A 321 -14.45 0.25 22.89
CA THR A 321 -13.13 0.64 22.34
C THR A 321 -12.50 -0.49 21.52
N LYS A 322 -11.51 -0.16 20.67
CA LYS A 322 -10.76 -1.16 19.88
C LYS A 322 -10.14 -2.26 20.74
N LYS A 323 -9.54 -1.88 21.88
CA LYS A 323 -8.90 -2.80 22.82
C LYS A 323 -9.91 -3.55 23.70
N ARG A 324 -11.21 -3.24 23.61
CA ARG A 324 -12.28 -3.75 24.47
C ARG A 324 -11.94 -3.57 25.96
N ASP A 325 -11.25 -2.47 26.29
CA ASP A 325 -11.00 -2.03 27.67
C ASP A 325 -12.17 -1.20 28.23
N PHE A 326 -13.07 -0.77 27.35
CA PHE A 326 -14.38 -0.22 27.64
C PHE A 326 -15.42 -0.92 26.75
N VAL A 327 -16.48 -1.47 27.36
CA VAL A 327 -17.60 -2.12 26.68
C VAL A 327 -18.88 -1.85 27.48
N CYS A 328 -19.92 -1.31 26.86
CA CYS A 328 -21.22 -1.10 27.50
C CYS A 328 -22.37 -1.21 26.49
N GLN A 329 -23.58 -1.30 27.03
CA GLN A 329 -24.83 -1.19 26.30
C GLN A 329 -25.47 0.18 26.54
N ILE A 330 -26.12 0.74 25.53
CA ILE A 330 -26.99 1.90 25.70
C ILE A 330 -28.42 1.46 25.43
N LYS A 331 -29.28 1.62 26.44
CA LYS A 331 -30.70 1.28 26.35
C LYS A 331 -31.48 2.51 25.91
N ARG A 332 -32.44 2.32 25.01
CA ARG A 332 -33.33 3.41 24.57
C ARG A 332 -34.16 3.97 25.72
N ALA A 333 -34.57 3.12 26.66
CA ALA A 333 -35.39 3.50 27.81
C ALA A 333 -34.72 4.52 28.76
N ASP A 334 -33.40 4.53 28.85
CA ASP A 334 -32.69 5.48 29.73
C ASP A 334 -32.75 6.91 29.16
N LYS A 335 -32.56 7.05 27.85
CA LYS A 335 -32.48 8.33 27.14
C LYS A 335 -32.91 8.19 25.66
N PRO A 336 -34.23 8.23 25.37
CA PRO A 336 -34.74 7.91 24.03
C PRO A 336 -34.27 8.84 22.92
N ALA A 337 -34.27 10.16 23.17
CA ALA A 337 -33.90 11.16 22.17
C ALA A 337 -32.42 11.05 21.77
N GLU A 338 -31.53 10.91 22.75
CA GLU A 338 -30.09 10.77 22.51
C GLU A 338 -29.76 9.41 21.87
N TYR A 339 -30.43 8.33 22.28
CA TYR A 339 -30.33 7.03 21.65
C TYR A 339 -30.73 7.09 20.17
N ASP A 340 -31.88 7.70 19.87
CA ASP A 340 -32.42 7.75 18.50
C ASP A 340 -31.52 8.60 17.61
N ARG A 341 -31.02 9.74 18.11
CA ARG A 341 -30.08 10.60 17.39
C ARG A 341 -28.78 9.89 17.04
N ILE A 342 -28.13 9.22 17.99
CA ILE A 342 -26.87 8.52 17.69
C ILE A 342 -27.09 7.32 16.77
N SER A 343 -28.22 6.63 16.89
CA SER A 343 -28.61 5.53 16.00
C SER A 343 -28.79 6.00 14.56
N GLN A 344 -29.46 7.14 14.36
CA GLN A 344 -29.64 7.74 13.05
C GLN A 344 -28.31 8.15 12.41
N VAL A 345 -27.40 8.74 13.20
CA VAL A 345 -26.04 9.08 12.71
C VAL A 345 -25.27 7.82 12.30
N VAL A 346 -25.32 6.74 13.08
CA VAL A 346 -24.69 5.46 12.70
C VAL A 346 -25.30 4.87 11.43
N ARG A 347 -26.63 4.95 11.25
CA ARG A 347 -27.31 4.40 10.07
C ARG A 347 -27.03 5.20 8.80
N SER A 348 -26.94 6.52 8.91
CA SER A 348 -26.72 7.42 7.77
C SER A 348 -25.24 7.56 7.37
N GLN A 349 -24.33 7.61 8.36
CA GLN A 349 -22.92 7.91 8.13
C GLN A 349 -21.98 6.73 8.47
N GLY A 350 -22.50 5.65 9.05
CA GLY A 350 -21.69 4.50 9.46
C GLY A 350 -21.42 3.50 8.34
N VAL A 351 -20.39 2.68 8.55
CA VAL A 351 -19.99 1.62 7.61
C VAL A 351 -21.12 0.58 7.51
N GLY A 352 -21.75 0.53 6.33
CA GLY A 352 -22.90 -0.34 6.06
C GLY A 352 -24.12 -0.03 6.94
N GLY A 353 -24.24 1.20 7.45
CA GLY A 353 -25.32 1.62 8.35
C GLY A 353 -25.37 0.91 9.70
N ALA A 354 -24.36 0.09 10.03
CA ALA A 354 -24.37 -0.78 11.20
C ALA A 354 -23.41 -0.33 12.31
N LYS A 355 -22.36 0.44 11.98
CA LYS A 355 -21.31 0.82 12.93
C LYS A 355 -20.65 2.14 12.56
N ALA A 356 -20.32 2.95 13.55
CA ALA A 356 -19.57 4.20 13.38
C ALA A 356 -18.62 4.45 14.56
N TYR A 357 -17.62 5.32 14.35
CA TYR A 357 -16.63 5.70 15.36
C TYR A 357 -16.87 7.14 15.81
N PHE A 358 -16.79 7.38 17.12
CA PHE A 358 -17.00 8.69 17.72
C PHE A 358 -15.92 9.01 18.75
N SER A 359 -15.63 10.29 18.90
CA SER A 359 -14.92 10.80 20.07
C SER A 359 -15.90 10.88 21.24
N ALA A 360 -15.49 10.36 22.38
CA ALA A 360 -16.31 10.37 23.58
C ALA A 360 -15.47 10.61 24.83
N GLU A 361 -16.11 11.16 25.85
CA GLU A 361 -15.56 11.35 27.18
C GLU A 361 -16.46 10.65 28.19
N LEU A 362 -15.91 9.68 28.91
CA LEU A 362 -16.59 9.06 30.03
C LEU A 362 -16.32 9.92 31.26
N VAL A 363 -17.29 10.75 31.65
CA VAL A 363 -17.18 11.68 32.79
C VAL A 363 -17.40 10.93 34.10
N LYS A 364 -18.40 10.05 34.12
CA LYS A 364 -18.71 9.14 35.23
C LYS A 364 -19.07 7.78 34.67
N ARG A 365 -19.13 6.77 35.54
CA ARG A 365 -19.44 5.38 35.14
C ARG A 365 -20.71 5.29 34.27
N ASP A 366 -21.72 6.08 34.59
CA ASP A 366 -23.04 6.13 33.96
C ASP A 366 -23.26 7.39 33.10
N GLU A 367 -22.21 8.15 32.80
CA GLU A 367 -22.30 9.38 32.01
C GLU A 367 -21.23 9.42 30.92
N LEU A 368 -21.65 9.12 29.69
CA LEU A 368 -20.80 9.09 28.49
C LEU A 368 -21.20 10.21 27.55
N ILE A 369 -20.34 11.22 27.44
CA ILE A 369 -20.52 12.33 26.50
C ILE A 369 -19.95 11.90 25.15
N VAL A 370 -20.79 11.85 24.12
CA VAL A 370 -20.41 11.46 22.76
C VAL A 370 -20.57 12.66 21.83
N LYS A 371 -19.53 12.94 21.05
CA LYS A 371 -19.58 13.95 20.01
C LYS A 371 -20.20 13.38 18.74
N VAL A 372 -21.28 13.97 18.25
CA VAL A 372 -22.08 13.46 17.12
C VAL A 372 -22.11 14.36 15.89
N SER A 373 -21.25 15.38 15.83
CA SER A 373 -21.18 16.30 14.69
C SER A 373 -20.93 15.57 13.37
N GLU A 374 -20.06 14.54 13.36
CA GLU A 374 -19.86 13.61 12.23
C GLU A 374 -19.26 12.28 12.73
N ALA A 375 -19.62 11.16 12.10
CA ALA A 375 -18.95 9.88 12.31
C ALA A 375 -17.51 9.91 11.75
N LEU A 376 -16.52 9.41 12.50
CA LEU A 376 -15.13 9.37 12.02
C LEU A 376 -15.00 8.38 10.84
N ALA A 377 -14.53 8.88 9.69
CA ALA A 377 -14.44 8.14 8.41
C ALA A 377 -13.64 6.83 8.49
N THR A 378 -12.59 6.81 9.33
CA THR A 378 -11.82 5.63 9.69
C THR A 378 -11.26 5.83 11.10
N GLN A 379 -10.93 4.74 11.80
CA GLN A 379 -10.22 4.85 13.07
C GLN A 379 -8.90 5.62 12.87
N PRO A 380 -8.67 6.78 13.52
CA PRO A 380 -7.37 7.41 13.48
C PRO A 380 -6.35 6.46 14.10
N SER A 381 -5.34 6.06 13.34
CA SER A 381 -4.23 5.27 13.87
C SER A 381 -3.55 6.09 14.95
N SER A 382 -3.53 5.57 16.19
CA SER A 382 -2.68 6.08 17.26
C SER A 382 -1.22 5.76 16.94
N VAL A 383 -0.66 6.42 15.93
CA VAL A 383 0.78 6.37 15.60
C VAL A 383 1.21 7.79 15.20
N CYS A 384 1.09 8.69 16.14
CA CYS A 384 1.98 9.84 16.28
C CYS A 384 2.44 9.77 17.74
N ASN A 385 3.75 9.62 17.96
CA ASN A 385 4.44 9.36 19.23
C ASN A 385 4.51 7.90 19.69
N ARG A 386 5.53 7.17 19.20
CA ARG A 386 6.65 6.61 20.01
C ARG A 386 7.40 5.52 19.24
N GLY A 387 8.74 5.64 19.24
CA GLY A 387 9.67 4.54 19.53
C GLY A 387 9.80 3.42 18.50
N ILE A 388 10.94 3.41 17.82
CA ILE A 388 11.60 2.27 17.18
C ILE A 388 11.63 1.05 18.14
N LEU A 389 11.44 -0.18 17.59
CA LEU A 389 12.04 -1.51 17.92
C LEU A 389 11.07 -2.68 17.55
N PRO A 390 11.53 -3.95 17.38
CA PRO A 390 11.85 -4.53 16.07
C PRO A 390 11.05 -5.81 15.73
N ASN A 391 11.19 -6.23 14.46
CA ASN A 391 11.00 -7.55 13.83
C ASN A 391 9.90 -8.52 14.32
N ARG A 392 9.11 -8.99 13.34
CA ARG A 392 8.92 -10.42 13.12
C ARG A 392 9.06 -10.75 11.63
N GLU A 393 10.04 -11.60 11.35
CA GLU A 393 10.28 -12.25 10.08
C GLU A 393 9.03 -13.01 9.64
N VAL A 394 8.63 -12.82 8.38
CA VAL A 394 7.71 -13.73 7.69
C VAL A 394 8.33 -14.04 6.34
N ASN A 395 8.62 -15.32 6.16
CA ASN A 395 9.20 -15.94 4.98
C ASN A 395 8.40 -15.65 3.71
N ASN A 396 9.14 -15.26 2.68
CA ASN A 396 8.96 -15.51 1.24
C ASN A 396 7.52 -15.52 0.67
N PRO A 397 7.06 -14.46 -0.03
CA PRO A 397 5.84 -14.53 -0.82
C PRO A 397 6.11 -15.24 -2.16
N ARG A 398 5.48 -16.41 -2.33
CA ARG A 398 5.34 -17.12 -3.60
C ARG A 398 4.87 -16.14 -4.69
N PHE A 399 5.67 -15.99 -5.74
CA PHE A 399 5.28 -15.25 -6.93
C PHE A 399 4.15 -16.03 -7.65
N TYR A 400 2.99 -15.37 -7.78
CA TYR A 400 1.72 -15.82 -8.36
C TYR A 400 0.95 -16.93 -7.60
N PRO A 401 -0.25 -16.59 -7.09
CA PRO A 401 -1.41 -17.45 -7.23
C PRO A 401 -2.40 -16.73 -8.13
N VAL A 402 -2.41 -17.07 -9.42
CA VAL A 402 -3.57 -16.81 -10.27
C VAL A 402 -4.23 -18.17 -10.45
N GLU A 403 -5.39 -18.36 -9.83
CA GLU A 403 -6.25 -19.52 -10.13
C GLU A 403 -6.64 -19.46 -11.61
N PRO A 404 -6.39 -20.53 -12.40
CA PRO A 404 -6.86 -20.59 -13.77
C PRO A 404 -8.33 -21.01 -13.76
N GLY A 405 -9.24 -20.07 -13.95
CA GLY A 405 -10.62 -20.41 -14.33
C GLY A 405 -11.71 -19.55 -13.72
N LEU A 406 -11.99 -18.41 -14.36
CA LEU A 406 -13.37 -17.93 -14.50
C LEU A 406 -13.53 -17.36 -15.90
N ARG A 407 -13.79 -18.28 -16.85
CA ARG A 407 -14.59 -17.94 -18.04
C ARG A 407 -15.99 -17.58 -17.54
N THR A 408 -16.26 -16.31 -17.28
CA THR A 408 -17.64 -15.85 -17.28
C THR A 408 -18.05 -15.69 -18.74
N LYS A 409 -18.93 -16.60 -19.20
CA LYS A 409 -19.79 -16.35 -20.34
C LYS A 409 -20.56 -15.06 -20.05
N LEU A 410 -20.19 -13.96 -20.69
CA LEU A 410 -21.04 -12.79 -20.77
C LEU A 410 -22.15 -13.12 -21.75
N SER A 411 -23.32 -13.49 -21.22
CA SER A 411 -24.56 -13.44 -21.96
C SER A 411 -24.87 -11.99 -22.32
N GLU A 412 -25.26 -11.78 -23.56
CA GLU A 412 -25.87 -10.56 -24.08
C GLU A 412 -26.92 -10.02 -23.12
N ARG A 413 -26.76 -8.77 -22.66
CA ARG A 413 -27.79 -7.71 -22.69
C ARG A 413 -27.28 -6.41 -22.04
N ASP A 414 -27.62 -5.33 -22.74
CA ASP A 414 -27.63 -3.91 -22.40
C ASP A 414 -26.31 -3.11 -22.42
N PRO A 415 -26.14 -2.18 -23.40
CA PRO A 415 -25.00 -1.26 -23.45
C PRO A 415 -25.19 -0.07 -22.50
N LEU A 416 -24.14 0.24 -21.74
CA LEU A 416 -23.99 1.49 -20.96
C LEU A 416 -23.69 2.69 -21.89
N PRO A 417 -24.07 3.92 -21.47
CA PRO A 417 -24.27 5.05 -22.38
C PRO A 417 -22.96 5.65 -22.92
N THR A 418 -22.96 5.89 -24.22
CA THR A 418 -21.94 6.62 -24.98
C THR A 418 -21.95 8.11 -24.61
N TYR A 419 -20.89 8.58 -23.97
CA TYR A 419 -20.60 10.02 -23.90
C TYR A 419 -20.13 10.51 -25.27
N ILE A 420 -20.97 11.33 -25.88
CA ILE A 420 -20.80 12.00 -27.17
C ILE A 420 -19.64 13.01 -27.07
N LYS A 421 -18.58 12.80 -27.87
CA LYS A 421 -17.67 13.89 -28.27
C LYS A 421 -18.39 14.75 -29.30
N GLN A 422 -18.71 16.00 -28.95
CA GLN A 422 -19.10 17.01 -29.93
C GLN A 422 -17.86 17.42 -30.77
N PRO A 423 -17.94 17.44 -32.11
CA PRO A 423 -16.93 18.08 -32.95
C PRO A 423 -17.24 19.58 -33.14
N LEU A 424 -16.19 20.41 -33.08
CA LEU A 424 -16.23 21.82 -33.49
C LEU A 424 -16.70 21.93 -34.95
N LYS A 425 -17.74 22.73 -35.19
CA LYS A 425 -18.19 23.14 -36.53
C LYS A 425 -17.25 24.22 -37.08
N LEU A 426 -16.47 23.87 -38.10
CA LEU A 426 -15.95 24.82 -39.08
C LEU A 426 -17.03 24.99 -40.16
N GLY A 427 -17.63 26.18 -40.23
CA GLY A 427 -18.68 26.51 -41.17
C GLY A 427 -18.12 26.73 -42.57
N THR A 428 -18.55 25.92 -43.53
CA THR A 428 -18.46 26.20 -44.96
C THR A 428 -19.75 26.89 -45.39
N MET A 429 -19.67 28.18 -45.74
CA MET A 429 -20.71 28.87 -46.49
C MET A 429 -20.44 28.68 -47.99
N ASN A 430 -21.38 28.01 -48.66
CA ASN A 430 -21.50 28.04 -50.10
C ASN A 430 -22.10 29.39 -50.53
N PHE A 431 -21.40 30.11 -51.40
CA PHE A 431 -22.03 31.02 -52.35
C PHE A 431 -21.66 30.57 -53.75
N LEU A 432 -22.67 30.11 -54.49
CA LEU A 432 -22.65 29.98 -55.93
C LEU A 432 -22.71 31.39 -56.55
N ASN A 433 -22.03 31.50 -57.69
CA ASN A 433 -22.39 32.27 -58.89
C ASN A 433 -21.70 33.60 -59.23
N LEU A 434 -21.13 33.55 -60.44
CA LEU A 434 -21.19 34.50 -61.56
C LEU A 434 -20.06 35.54 -61.73
N PHE A 435 -19.30 35.30 -62.82
CA PHE A 435 -18.85 36.23 -63.87
C PHE A 435 -18.12 37.54 -63.50
N LYS A 436 -16.97 37.65 -64.19
CA LYS A 436 -16.08 38.81 -64.46
C LYS A 436 -14.93 39.03 -63.49
#